data_AF-A0AAU6G2D5-F1
#
_entry.id   AF-A0AAU6G2D5-F1
#
_cell.length_a   1.000
_cell.length_b   1.000
_cell.length_c   1.000
_cell.angle_alpha   90.00
_cell.angle_beta   90.00
_cell.angle_gamma   90.00
#
_symmetry.space_group_name_H-M   'P 1'
#
loop_
_entity.id
_entity.type
_entity.pdbx_description
1 polymer ?
#
loop_
_entity_poly.entity_id
_entity_poly.type
_entity_poly.pdbx_seq_one_letter_code
_entity_poly.pdbx_strand_id
1 'polypeptide(L)'
;MARLLRPLCRGTTYTRLLHLWVPMLFVSVWLFIDMSKPWVPAALLIPLGLIPAVRRGEGVQARHMLARDSEDAALSVTPSATWRDRWRTVLWLESRMVMSVAVSVLTVWAPFIAVDVLKAAWSPVDGPVVSVSHPHWAYALLVPFPLLALYGGVVGLGELTTAVARRLLGPSPAERLSALEERTEQLLERTRIARELHDSIGHALTVAVVQAGAARAAGDPAFTDRALGAIEDTGRAALEDLERVLGVLREPGRPASGRPTLTEADRLLDSARASGAAVDAEVTGPLETVPGPVSREGYRILQESLTNVLRHAGGVPVRVRIAVDGGSLGLEVRSPLNGEVPGPGRGSGLRGIRERAALLGGRARTGPDEGDWQVRVDLPLR
;
A
#
# COMPACT_ATOMS: atom_id res chain seq x y z
N MET A 1 44.74 4.74 -0.80
CA MET A 1 44.12 5.39 -1.98
C MET A 1 42.73 4.84 -2.31
N ALA A 2 42.57 3.55 -2.66
CA ALA A 2 41.31 3.02 -3.25
C ALA A 2 40.04 3.21 -2.39
N ARG A 3 40.13 3.12 -1.06
CA ARG A 3 38.97 3.36 -0.16
C ARG A 3 38.55 4.83 -0.10
N LEU A 4 39.50 5.76 -0.23
CA LEU A 4 39.24 7.20 -0.14
C LEU A 4 38.60 7.75 -1.42
N LEU A 5 38.89 7.15 -2.58
CA LEU A 5 38.28 7.56 -3.86
C LEU A 5 36.95 6.84 -4.16
N ARG A 6 36.63 5.77 -3.41
CA ARG A 6 35.42 4.97 -3.62
C ARG A 6 34.12 5.80 -3.64
N PRO A 7 33.93 6.84 -2.80
CA PRO A 7 32.74 7.69 -2.88
C PRO A 7 32.60 8.44 -4.22
N LEU A 8 33.71 8.86 -4.84
CA LEU A 8 33.69 9.55 -6.14
C LEU A 8 33.30 8.63 -7.30
N CYS A 9 33.49 7.32 -7.16
CA CYS A 9 33.07 6.35 -8.18
C CYS A 9 31.61 5.91 -8.03
N ARG A 10 30.91 6.34 -6.96
CA ARG A 10 29.50 5.98 -6.74
C ARG A 10 28.57 7.00 -7.38
N GLY A 11 27.63 6.53 -8.19
CA GLY A 11 26.58 7.38 -8.77
C GLY A 11 25.77 8.15 -7.71
N THR A 12 25.59 7.57 -6.53
CA THR A 12 24.86 8.17 -5.40
C THR A 12 25.48 9.47 -4.90
N THR A 13 26.80 9.65 -4.98
CA THR A 13 27.46 10.90 -4.60
C THR A 13 27.01 12.05 -5.50
N TYR A 14 26.94 11.80 -6.81
CA TYR A 14 26.53 12.81 -7.79
C TYR A 14 25.03 13.10 -7.73
N THR A 15 24.18 12.10 -7.47
CA THR A 15 22.74 12.35 -7.31
C THR A 15 22.44 13.13 -6.04
N ARG A 16 23.19 12.90 -4.94
CA ARG A 16 23.12 13.71 -3.72
C ARG A 16 23.59 15.14 -3.95
N LEU A 17 24.68 15.33 -4.69
CA LEU A 17 25.16 16.65 -5.07
C LEU A 17 24.11 17.39 -5.91
N LEU A 18 23.55 16.73 -6.93
CA LEU A 18 22.49 17.29 -7.77
C LEU A 18 21.27 17.67 -6.93
N HIS A 19 20.86 16.83 -5.98
CA HIS A 19 19.75 17.12 -5.08
C HIS A 19 19.99 18.39 -4.24
N LEU A 20 21.23 18.64 -3.81
CA LEU A 20 21.61 19.86 -3.09
C LEU A 20 21.75 21.08 -4.00
N TRP A 21 21.97 20.93 -5.30
CA TRP A 21 22.04 22.06 -6.24
C TRP A 21 20.66 22.62 -6.61
N VAL A 22 19.60 21.81 -6.59
CA VAL A 22 18.25 22.23 -7.01
C VAL A 22 17.75 23.48 -6.26
N PRO A 23 17.80 23.56 -4.92
CA PRO A 23 17.36 24.78 -4.21
C PRO A 23 18.21 26.01 -4.53
N MET A 24 19.49 25.82 -4.88
CA MET A 24 20.39 26.93 -5.21
C MET A 24 19.92 27.69 -6.44
N LEU A 25 19.26 27.05 -7.40
CA LEU A 25 18.68 27.76 -8.55
C LEU A 25 17.71 28.85 -8.10
N PHE A 26 16.84 28.53 -7.14
CA PHE A 26 15.88 29.49 -6.59
C PHE A 26 16.57 30.61 -5.81
N VAL A 27 17.54 30.26 -4.95
CA VAL A 27 18.34 31.24 -4.19
C VAL A 27 19.11 32.16 -5.14
N SER A 28 19.69 31.62 -6.21
CA SER A 28 20.50 32.40 -7.16
C SER A 28 19.65 33.38 -7.96
N VAL A 29 18.47 32.94 -8.42
CA VAL A 29 17.49 33.83 -9.08
C VAL A 29 17.08 34.95 -8.13
N TRP A 30 16.85 34.66 -6.84
CA TRP A 30 16.52 35.70 -5.87
C TRP A 30 17.65 36.69 -5.64
N LEU A 31 18.88 36.20 -5.45
CA LEU A 31 20.05 37.07 -5.26
C LEU A 31 20.29 37.98 -6.47
N PHE A 32 19.92 37.56 -7.68
CA PHE A 32 19.94 38.42 -8.86
C PHE A 32 18.89 39.54 -8.80
N ILE A 33 17.74 39.31 -8.16
CA ILE A 33 16.65 40.28 -8.03
C ILE A 33 16.94 41.29 -6.92
N ASP A 34 17.27 40.84 -5.71
CA ASP A 34 17.50 41.70 -4.54
C ASP A 34 18.54 41.08 -3.58
N MET A 35 19.79 41.54 -3.69
CA MET A 35 20.88 41.12 -2.80
C MET A 35 20.75 41.68 -1.37
N SER A 36 19.94 42.72 -1.14
CA SER A 36 19.81 43.34 0.19
C SER A 36 18.98 42.48 1.15
N LYS A 37 18.20 41.52 0.63
CA LYS A 37 17.33 40.63 1.40
C LYS A 37 17.58 39.15 1.06
N PRO A 38 18.77 38.61 1.37
CA PRO A 38 19.13 37.23 1.03
C PRO A 38 18.30 36.16 1.78
N TRP A 39 17.57 36.56 2.82
CA TRP A 39 16.75 35.69 3.67
C TRP A 39 15.34 35.40 3.11
N VAL A 40 14.89 36.13 2.08
CA VAL A 40 13.52 35.97 1.56
C VAL A 40 13.24 34.57 1.01
N PRO A 41 14.17 33.90 0.29
CA PRO A 41 13.96 32.51 -0.13
C PRO A 41 13.62 31.59 1.04
N ALA A 42 14.30 31.71 2.18
CA ALA A 42 13.99 30.94 3.40
C ALA A 42 12.57 31.27 3.90
N ALA A 43 12.23 32.55 4.03
CA ALA A 43 10.90 32.97 4.47
C ALA A 43 9.77 32.40 3.60
N LEU A 44 9.99 32.24 2.29
CA LEU A 44 9.04 31.64 1.36
C LEU A 44 8.90 30.11 1.51
N LEU A 45 9.92 29.42 2.03
CA LEU A 45 9.86 27.97 2.29
C LEU A 45 8.93 27.63 3.45
N ILE A 46 8.70 28.56 4.39
CA ILE A 46 7.79 28.35 5.51
C ILE A 46 6.36 28.05 5.02
N PRO A 47 5.63 28.95 4.34
CA PRO A 47 4.28 28.65 3.88
C PRO A 47 4.24 27.48 2.89
N LEU A 48 5.29 27.30 2.08
CA LEU A 48 5.40 26.16 1.16
C LEU A 48 5.46 24.83 1.91
N GLY A 49 6.32 24.70 2.92
CA GLY A 49 6.47 23.48 3.71
C GLY A 49 5.25 23.13 4.57
N LEU A 50 4.35 24.09 4.80
CA LEU A 50 3.08 23.85 5.47
C LEU A 50 2.04 23.18 4.59
N ILE A 51 2.21 23.19 3.26
CA ILE A 51 1.32 22.51 2.32
C ILE A 51 1.51 20.99 2.44
N PRO A 52 0.46 20.21 2.78
CA PRO A 52 0.60 18.76 3.02
C PRO A 52 1.21 17.97 1.87
N ALA A 53 0.92 18.37 0.63
CA ALA A 53 1.42 17.71 -0.57
C ALA A 53 2.94 17.87 -0.78
N VAL A 54 3.56 18.90 -0.22
CA VAL A 54 5.00 19.17 -0.37
C VAL A 54 5.84 18.06 0.25
N ARG A 55 5.42 17.51 1.40
CA ARG A 55 6.09 16.36 2.03
C ARG A 55 6.17 15.15 1.11
N ARG A 56 5.10 14.86 0.35
CA ARG A 56 5.08 13.76 -0.64
C ARG A 56 6.10 14.02 -1.75
N GLY A 57 6.10 15.22 -2.33
CA GLY A 57 7.03 15.59 -3.40
C GLY A 57 8.48 15.49 -2.96
N GLU A 58 8.82 16.07 -1.82
CA GLU A 58 10.15 16.02 -1.22
C GLU A 58 10.57 14.58 -0.87
N GLY A 59 9.66 13.78 -0.29
CA GLY A 59 9.91 12.38 0.04
C GLY A 59 10.21 11.52 -1.19
N VAL A 60 9.48 11.72 -2.29
CA VAL A 60 9.73 11.03 -3.57
C VAL A 60 11.09 11.42 -4.13
N GLN A 61 11.40 12.73 -4.19
CA GLN A 61 12.67 13.22 -4.71
C GLN A 61 13.86 12.71 -3.87
N ALA A 62 13.75 12.80 -2.54
CA ALA A 62 14.78 12.33 -1.61
C ALA A 62 15.03 10.82 -1.76
N ARG A 63 13.97 10.02 -1.93
CA ARG A 63 14.10 8.57 -2.12
C ARG A 63 14.85 8.19 -3.40
N HIS A 64 14.53 8.86 -4.52
CA HIS A 64 15.21 8.59 -5.78
C HIS A 64 16.66 9.11 -5.83
N MET A 65 16.95 10.24 -5.18
CA MET A 65 18.26 10.90 -5.31
C MET A 65 19.25 10.60 -4.17
N LEU A 66 18.76 10.38 -2.95
CA LEU A 66 19.61 10.19 -1.75
C LEU A 66 19.75 8.71 -1.35
N ALA A 67 18.72 7.91 -1.63
CA ALA A 67 18.53 6.55 -1.13
C ALA A 67 18.43 5.51 -2.26
N ARG A 68 19.00 5.80 -3.43
CA ARG A 68 18.88 4.99 -4.66
C ARG A 68 19.28 3.53 -4.48
N ASP A 69 20.27 3.26 -3.62
CA ASP A 69 20.84 1.93 -3.40
C ASP A 69 20.38 1.29 -2.07
N SER A 70 19.56 1.97 -1.26
CA SER A 70 19.05 1.42 0.01
C SER A 70 17.65 0.86 -0.20
N GLU A 71 17.49 -0.45 -0.03
CA GLU A 71 16.18 -1.13 -0.03
C GLU A 71 15.25 -0.66 1.09
N ASP A 72 15.80 0.03 2.09
CA ASP A 72 15.04 0.56 3.23
C ASP A 72 14.16 1.75 2.82
N ALA A 73 12.84 1.56 2.90
CA ALA A 73 11.81 2.58 2.80
C ALA A 73 11.82 3.55 4.01
N ALA A 74 12.98 4.13 4.34
CA ALA A 74 13.15 5.03 5.48
C ALA A 74 12.54 6.42 5.27
N LEU A 75 12.10 6.74 4.04
CA LEU A 75 11.53 8.03 3.66
C LEU A 75 10.05 7.86 3.34
N SER A 76 9.21 8.67 4.01
CA SER A 76 7.77 8.64 3.78
C SER A 76 7.42 9.34 2.46
N VAL A 77 6.42 8.80 1.76
CA VAL A 77 5.82 9.40 0.55
C VAL A 77 4.32 9.68 0.71
N THR A 78 3.88 9.73 1.95
CA THR A 78 2.56 10.22 2.32
C THR A 78 2.59 11.75 2.50
N PRO A 79 1.48 12.45 2.22
CA PRO A 79 1.31 13.84 2.62
C PRO A 79 1.42 14.01 4.14
N SER A 80 1.66 15.25 4.58
CA SER A 80 1.61 15.57 6.02
C SER A 80 0.19 15.42 6.57
N ALA A 81 0.00 14.45 7.48
CA ALA A 81 -1.28 14.27 8.17
C ALA A 81 -1.42 15.24 9.36
N THR A 82 -0.32 15.53 10.06
CA THR A 82 -0.33 16.34 11.29
C THR A 82 0.38 17.68 11.11
N TRP A 83 0.09 18.63 11.99
CA TRP A 83 0.82 19.90 12.07
C TRP A 83 2.31 19.69 12.38
N ARG A 84 2.65 18.68 13.17
CA ARG A 84 4.05 18.31 13.45
C ARG A 84 4.77 17.88 12.17
N ASP A 85 4.11 17.13 11.29
CA ASP A 85 4.71 16.71 10.01
C ASP A 85 4.92 17.88 9.05
N ARG A 86 4.02 18.87 9.08
CA ARG A 86 4.18 20.14 8.34
C ARG A 86 5.42 20.90 8.81
N TRP A 87 5.59 21.10 10.12
CA TRP A 87 6.80 21.76 10.65
C TRP A 87 8.08 20.96 10.41
N ARG A 88 8.03 19.62 10.46
CA ARG A 88 9.18 18.78 10.06
C ARG A 88 9.55 18.98 8.58
N THR A 89 8.56 19.19 7.72
CA THR A 89 8.76 19.48 6.29
C THR A 89 9.37 20.87 6.10
N VAL A 90 8.91 21.89 6.83
CA VAL A 90 9.55 23.22 6.84
C VAL A 90 11.01 23.12 7.28
N LEU A 91 11.28 22.46 8.41
CA LEU A 91 12.65 22.26 8.91
C LEU A 91 13.53 21.52 7.90
N TRP A 92 12.96 20.57 7.15
CA TRP A 92 13.66 19.88 6.07
C TRP A 92 14.05 20.83 4.95
N LEU A 93 13.12 21.64 4.46
CA LEU A 93 13.36 22.60 3.38
C LEU A 93 14.42 23.64 3.79
N GLU A 94 14.32 24.18 5.00
CA GLU A 94 15.30 25.13 5.55
C GLU A 94 16.70 24.51 5.67
N SER A 95 16.79 23.31 6.27
CA SER A 95 18.06 22.60 6.42
C SER A 95 18.69 22.32 5.04
N ARG A 96 17.86 21.87 4.09
CA ARG A 96 18.30 21.61 2.71
C ARG A 96 18.78 22.87 2.01
N MET A 97 18.11 24.01 2.21
CA MET A 97 18.54 25.29 1.64
C MET A 97 19.91 25.73 2.20
N VAL A 98 20.11 25.61 3.52
CA VAL A 98 21.42 25.95 4.14
C VAL A 98 22.53 25.04 3.59
N MET A 99 22.29 23.73 3.53
CA MET A 99 23.26 22.79 2.95
C MET A 99 23.49 23.04 1.45
N SER A 100 22.46 23.49 0.73
CA SER A 100 22.53 23.89 -0.68
C SER A 100 23.47 25.07 -0.88
N VAL A 101 23.29 26.15 -0.10
CA VAL A 101 24.19 27.31 -0.14
C VAL A 101 25.62 26.90 0.20
N ALA A 102 25.82 26.10 1.25
CA ALA A 102 27.14 25.64 1.66
C ALA A 102 27.84 24.81 0.57
N VAL A 103 27.13 23.85 -0.04
CA VAL A 103 27.72 23.03 -1.11
C VAL A 103 28.00 23.86 -2.35
N SER A 104 27.12 24.81 -2.69
CA SER A 104 27.30 25.67 -3.87
C SER A 104 28.50 26.60 -3.71
N VAL A 105 28.63 27.28 -2.55
CA VAL A 105 29.83 28.09 -2.22
C VAL A 105 31.09 27.24 -2.33
N LEU A 106 31.09 26.03 -1.75
CA LEU A 106 32.25 25.15 -1.81
C LEU A 106 32.60 24.72 -3.25
N THR A 107 31.60 24.30 -4.04
CA THR A 107 31.80 23.84 -5.42
C THR A 107 32.24 24.94 -6.37
N VAL A 108 31.85 26.19 -6.10
CA VAL A 108 32.28 27.35 -6.88
C VAL A 108 33.67 27.77 -6.45
N TRP A 109 33.88 28.07 -5.16
CA TRP A 109 35.09 28.76 -4.70
C TRP A 109 36.30 27.85 -4.54
N ALA A 110 36.14 26.58 -4.16
CA ALA A 110 37.29 25.71 -3.94
C ALA A 110 38.16 25.51 -5.21
N PRO A 111 37.59 25.32 -6.42
CA PRO A 111 38.37 25.33 -7.66
C PRO A 111 39.11 26.65 -7.93
N PHE A 112 38.46 27.80 -7.71
CA PHE A 112 39.11 29.11 -7.89
C PHE A 112 40.28 29.29 -6.92
N ILE A 113 40.08 28.97 -5.64
CA ILE A 113 41.15 29.03 -4.62
C ILE A 113 42.31 28.10 -5.01
N ALA A 114 42.02 26.89 -5.50
CA ALA A 114 43.07 25.95 -5.93
C ALA A 114 43.91 26.53 -7.09
N VAL A 115 43.27 27.18 -8.07
CA VAL A 115 43.94 27.82 -9.21
C VAL A 115 44.75 29.04 -8.75
N ASP A 116 44.18 29.90 -7.89
CA ASP A 116 44.86 31.10 -7.39
C ASP A 116 46.07 30.75 -6.52
N VAL A 117 45.95 29.74 -5.66
CA VAL A 117 47.06 29.19 -4.86
C VAL A 117 48.16 28.61 -5.76
N LEU A 118 47.80 27.93 -6.86
CA LEU A 118 48.78 27.42 -7.82
C LEU A 118 49.49 28.56 -8.57
N LYS A 119 48.75 29.60 -8.99
CA LYS A 119 49.33 30.78 -9.65
C LYS A 119 50.24 31.57 -8.72
N ALA A 120 49.87 31.68 -7.44
CA ALA A 120 50.66 32.35 -6.41
C ALA A 120 52.06 31.72 -6.22
N ALA A 121 52.25 30.47 -6.66
CA ALA A 121 53.57 29.85 -6.64
C ALA A 121 54.57 30.49 -7.63
N TRP A 122 54.08 31.14 -8.69
CA TRP A 122 54.89 31.60 -9.81
C TRP A 122 54.67 33.07 -10.19
N SER A 123 53.55 33.67 -9.80
CA SER A 123 53.17 35.05 -10.16
C SER A 123 52.34 35.69 -9.06
N PRO A 124 52.39 37.03 -8.88
CA PRO A 124 51.51 37.73 -7.95
C PRO A 124 50.05 37.48 -8.31
N VAL A 125 49.20 37.29 -7.31
CA VAL A 125 47.76 37.06 -7.47
C VAL A 125 47.02 38.07 -6.62
N ASP A 126 46.05 38.77 -7.20
CA ASP A 126 45.14 39.65 -6.47
C ASP A 126 43.70 39.18 -6.73
N GLY A 127 43.36 38.07 -6.08
CA GLY A 127 42.05 37.45 -6.17
C GLY A 127 41.13 37.87 -5.02
N PRO A 128 39.81 37.68 -5.16
CA PRO A 128 38.82 38.04 -4.15
C PRO A 128 38.95 37.24 -2.83
N VAL A 129 39.61 36.08 -2.86
CA VAL A 129 39.82 35.21 -1.67
C VAL A 129 41.30 35.03 -1.36
N VAL A 130 42.15 34.99 -2.37
CA VAL A 130 43.60 34.79 -2.25
C VAL A 130 44.30 36.01 -2.84
N SER A 131 45.02 36.75 -2.02
CA SER A 131 45.86 37.87 -2.45
C SER A 131 47.28 37.65 -1.94
N VAL A 132 48.22 37.53 -2.87
CA VAL A 132 49.64 37.23 -2.64
C VAL A 132 50.49 38.12 -3.53
N SER A 133 51.23 39.04 -2.92
CA SER A 133 52.09 39.98 -3.64
C SER A 133 53.46 39.40 -3.98
N HIS A 134 53.96 38.45 -3.20
CA HIS A 134 55.28 37.84 -3.36
C HIS A 134 55.15 36.34 -3.66
N PRO A 135 55.45 35.91 -4.91
CA PRO A 135 55.29 34.50 -5.28
C PRO A 135 56.27 33.59 -4.56
N HIS A 136 55.82 32.40 -4.18
CA HIS A 136 56.66 31.41 -3.52
C HIS A 136 56.22 29.97 -3.85
N TRP A 137 57.15 29.13 -4.31
CA TRP A 137 56.87 27.76 -4.76
C TRP A 137 56.09 26.91 -3.74
N ALA A 138 56.29 27.17 -2.43
CA ALA A 138 55.61 26.45 -1.36
C ALA A 138 54.08 26.59 -1.40
N TYR A 139 53.52 27.63 -2.03
CA TYR A 139 52.07 27.75 -2.22
C TYR A 139 51.50 26.59 -3.07
N ALA A 140 52.29 26.02 -3.99
CA ALA A 140 51.86 24.84 -4.75
C ALA A 140 51.54 23.64 -3.83
N LEU A 141 52.20 23.52 -2.67
CA LEU A 141 51.92 22.48 -1.68
C LEU A 141 50.55 22.67 -1.00
N LEU A 142 49.95 23.85 -1.10
CA LEU A 142 48.64 24.15 -0.51
C LEU A 142 47.46 23.83 -1.45
N VAL A 143 47.71 23.59 -2.74
CA VAL A 143 46.67 23.26 -3.75
C VAL A 143 45.78 22.06 -3.33
N PRO A 144 46.29 21.00 -2.69
CA PRO A 144 45.44 19.89 -2.27
C PRO A 144 44.38 20.27 -1.23
N PHE A 145 44.58 21.28 -0.38
CA PHE A 145 43.64 21.62 0.69
C PHE A 145 42.25 22.04 0.20
N PRO A 146 42.09 23.02 -0.72
CA PRO A 146 40.78 23.36 -1.25
C PRO A 146 40.12 22.19 -2.00
N LEU A 147 40.90 21.35 -2.70
CA LEU A 147 40.36 20.17 -3.39
C LEU A 147 39.89 19.08 -2.41
N LEU A 148 40.62 18.87 -1.31
CA LEU A 148 40.22 17.97 -0.23
C LEU A 148 39.01 18.50 0.53
N ALA A 149 38.93 19.82 0.74
CA ALA A 149 37.75 20.47 1.32
C ALA A 149 36.53 20.29 0.41
N LEU A 150 36.69 20.48 -0.91
CA LEU A 150 35.64 20.23 -1.90
C LEU A 150 35.16 18.78 -1.85
N TYR A 151 36.10 17.83 -1.92
CA TYR A 151 35.79 16.40 -1.83
C TYR A 151 35.05 16.07 -0.52
N GLY A 152 35.61 16.48 0.61
CA GLY A 152 35.06 16.22 1.94
C GLY A 152 33.68 16.86 2.14
N GLY A 153 33.48 18.08 1.64
CA GLY A 153 32.20 18.76 1.75
C GLY A 153 31.13 18.19 0.83
N VAL A 154 31.44 17.82 -0.42
CA VAL A 154 30.47 17.15 -1.32
C VAL A 154 30.01 15.81 -0.73
N VAL A 155 30.95 14.98 -0.27
CA VAL A 155 30.60 13.68 0.33
C VAL A 155 29.91 13.87 1.68
N GLY A 156 30.46 14.73 2.55
CA GLY A 156 29.95 14.97 3.90
C GLY A 156 28.56 15.61 3.92
N LEU A 157 28.32 16.65 3.12
CA LEU A 157 26.99 17.26 2.99
C LEU A 157 26.00 16.31 2.31
N GLY A 158 26.45 15.46 1.37
CA GLY A 158 25.64 14.40 0.78
C GLY A 158 25.17 13.35 1.81
N GLU A 159 26.05 12.92 2.70
CA GLU A 159 25.69 12.02 3.81
C GLU A 159 24.80 12.73 4.84
N LEU A 160 25.13 13.97 5.19
CA LEU A 160 24.36 14.78 6.14
C LEU A 160 22.93 15.02 5.65
N THR A 161 22.74 15.43 4.39
CA THR A 161 21.40 15.63 3.83
C THR A 161 20.60 14.33 3.81
N THR A 162 21.25 13.18 3.61
CA THR A 162 20.61 11.86 3.67
C THR A 162 20.18 11.51 5.09
N ALA A 163 21.01 11.82 6.09
CA ALA A 163 20.67 11.62 7.50
C ALA A 163 19.52 12.55 7.96
N VAL A 164 19.57 13.83 7.58
CA VAL A 164 18.53 14.82 7.90
C VAL A 164 17.22 14.47 7.21
N ALA A 165 17.25 14.05 5.93
CA ALA A 165 16.07 13.56 5.21
C ALA A 165 15.40 12.40 5.94
N ARG A 166 16.17 11.38 6.36
CA ARG A 166 15.65 10.23 7.12
C ARG A 166 14.99 10.64 8.43
N ARG A 167 15.53 11.65 9.12
CA ARG A 167 14.97 12.15 10.38
C ARG A 167 13.69 12.98 10.17
N LEU A 168 13.69 13.87 9.18
CA LEU A 168 12.62 14.87 9.01
C LEU A 168 11.51 14.40 8.07
N LEU A 169 11.82 13.64 7.02
CA LEU A 169 10.85 13.08 6.07
C LEU A 169 10.49 11.62 6.37
N GLY A 170 11.15 10.97 7.32
CA GLY A 170 10.82 9.60 7.73
C GLY A 170 9.43 9.46 8.36
N PRO A 171 8.94 8.22 8.54
CA PRO A 171 7.61 7.94 9.06
C PRO A 171 7.36 8.64 10.38
N SER A 172 6.23 9.36 10.49
CA SER A 172 5.83 10.02 11.73
C SER A 172 5.46 8.99 12.81
N PRO A 173 5.46 9.35 14.10
CA PRO A 173 4.99 8.45 15.15
C PRO A 173 3.57 7.96 14.91
N ALA A 174 2.69 8.80 14.35
CA ALA A 174 1.33 8.43 13.97
C ALA A 174 1.32 7.40 12.83
N GLU A 175 2.14 7.57 11.80
CA GLU A 175 2.28 6.60 10.70
C GLU A 175 2.88 5.27 11.17
N ARG A 176 3.80 5.32 12.14
CA ARG A 176 4.34 4.10 12.77
C ARG A 176 3.27 3.39 13.60
N LEU A 177 2.47 4.14 14.36
CA LEU A 177 1.39 3.59 15.15
C LEU A 177 0.32 2.95 14.26
N SER A 178 -0.14 3.65 13.22
CA SER A 178 -1.12 3.08 12.28
C SER A 178 -0.59 1.83 11.58
N ALA A 179 0.69 1.82 11.18
CA ALA A 179 1.33 0.64 10.60
C ALA A 179 1.45 -0.53 11.60
N LEU A 180 1.61 -0.23 12.90
CA LEU A 180 1.60 -1.25 13.95
C LEU A 180 0.18 -1.76 14.26
N GLU A 181 -0.82 -0.88 14.23
CA GLU A 181 -2.23 -1.23 14.37
C GLU A 181 -2.66 -2.16 13.23
N GLU A 182 -2.39 -1.79 11.97
CA GLU A 182 -2.69 -2.63 10.80
C GLU A 182 -2.01 -4.01 10.89
N ARG A 183 -0.74 -4.06 11.34
CA ARG A 183 -0.03 -5.33 11.55
C ARG A 183 -0.68 -6.16 12.67
N THR A 184 -1.07 -5.51 13.76
CA THR A 184 -1.75 -6.17 14.87
C THR A 184 -3.09 -6.74 14.42
N GLU A 185 -3.88 -5.97 13.67
CA GLU A 185 -5.15 -6.43 13.09
C GLU A 185 -4.93 -7.63 12.16
N GLN A 186 -3.93 -7.59 11.28
CA GLN A 186 -3.58 -8.72 10.41
C GLN A 186 -3.20 -9.98 11.22
N LEU A 187 -2.44 -9.83 12.30
CA LEU A 187 -2.06 -10.94 13.17
C LEU A 187 -3.26 -11.50 13.94
N LEU A 188 -4.13 -10.64 14.44
CA LEU A 188 -5.37 -11.04 15.11
C LEU A 188 -6.29 -11.81 14.13
N GLU A 189 -6.42 -11.33 12.90
CA GLU A 189 -7.20 -11.98 11.86
C GLU A 189 -6.61 -13.36 11.51
N ARG A 190 -5.29 -13.44 11.32
CA ARG A 190 -4.61 -14.72 11.08
C ARG A 190 -4.81 -15.71 12.23
N THR A 191 -4.82 -15.22 13.47
CA THR A 191 -5.05 -16.07 14.64
C THR A 191 -6.51 -16.51 14.76
N ARG A 192 -7.47 -15.63 14.43
CA ARG A 192 -8.90 -15.99 14.34
C ARG A 192 -9.11 -17.08 13.31
N ILE A 193 -8.56 -16.90 12.10
CA ILE A 193 -8.63 -17.87 11.01
C ILE A 193 -8.03 -19.23 11.45
N ALA A 194 -6.87 -19.22 12.11
CA ALA A 194 -6.27 -20.46 12.61
C ALA A 194 -7.16 -21.20 13.63
N ARG A 195 -7.88 -20.47 14.50
CA ARG A 195 -8.84 -21.08 15.45
C ARG A 195 -10.07 -21.63 14.74
N GLU A 196 -10.66 -20.88 13.80
CA GLU A 196 -11.80 -21.35 13.02
C GLU A 196 -11.47 -22.62 12.22
N LEU A 197 -10.26 -22.71 11.66
CA LEU A 197 -9.73 -23.93 11.04
C LEU A 197 -9.55 -25.08 12.03
N HIS A 198 -9.00 -24.79 13.21
CA HIS A 198 -8.77 -25.81 14.23
C HIS A 198 -10.10 -26.38 14.75
N ASP A 199 -11.10 -25.54 14.97
CA ASP A 199 -12.42 -25.94 15.47
C ASP A 199 -13.18 -26.78 14.42
N SER A 200 -13.14 -26.38 13.13
CA SER A 200 -13.83 -27.13 12.06
C SER A 200 -13.20 -28.52 11.84
N ILE A 201 -11.86 -28.58 11.73
CA ILE A 201 -11.14 -29.84 11.54
C ILE A 201 -11.23 -30.71 12.79
N GLY A 202 -11.06 -30.12 13.98
CA GLY A 202 -11.13 -30.83 15.25
C GLY A 202 -12.50 -31.46 15.49
N HIS A 203 -13.58 -30.74 15.18
CA HIS A 203 -14.93 -31.27 15.27
C HIS A 203 -15.17 -32.40 14.27
N ALA A 204 -14.80 -32.20 12.99
CA ALA A 204 -14.94 -33.22 11.95
C ALA A 204 -14.20 -34.51 12.29
N LEU A 205 -12.95 -34.40 12.79
CA LEU A 205 -12.16 -35.54 13.20
C LEU A 205 -12.78 -36.26 14.40
N THR A 206 -13.30 -35.51 15.38
CA THR A 206 -13.98 -36.08 16.55
C THR A 206 -15.20 -36.89 16.13
N VAL A 207 -16.05 -36.33 15.25
CA VAL A 207 -17.22 -37.04 14.71
C VAL A 207 -16.81 -38.29 13.95
N ALA A 208 -15.79 -38.19 13.09
CA ALA A 208 -15.32 -39.33 12.31
C ALA A 208 -14.79 -40.47 13.20
N VAL A 209 -14.03 -40.17 14.24
CA VAL A 209 -13.51 -41.16 15.21
C VAL A 209 -14.65 -41.82 15.98
N VAL A 210 -15.65 -41.05 16.43
CA VAL A 210 -16.81 -41.60 17.15
C VAL A 210 -17.64 -42.52 16.26
N GLN A 211 -17.92 -42.12 15.01
CA GLN A 211 -18.66 -42.95 14.05
C GLN A 211 -17.91 -44.24 13.70
N ALA A 212 -16.59 -44.17 13.51
CA ALA A 212 -15.76 -45.34 13.25
C ALA A 212 -15.74 -46.31 14.45
N GLY A 213 -15.70 -45.78 15.68
CA GLY A 213 -15.80 -46.57 16.91
C GLY A 213 -17.16 -47.26 17.07
N ALA A 214 -18.24 -46.54 16.81
CA ALA A 214 -19.60 -47.08 16.87
C ALA A 214 -19.82 -48.19 15.83
N ALA A 215 -19.34 -48.00 14.59
CA ALA A 215 -19.41 -49.01 13.54
C ALA A 215 -18.69 -50.30 13.95
N ARG A 216 -17.50 -50.19 14.55
CA ARG A 216 -16.71 -51.33 15.02
C ARG A 216 -17.40 -52.11 16.15
N ALA A 217 -18.15 -51.41 17.01
CA ALA A 217 -18.86 -52.03 18.13
C ALA A 217 -20.21 -52.65 17.74
N ALA A 218 -20.89 -52.11 16.72
CA ALA A 218 -22.24 -52.51 16.36
C ALA A 218 -22.33 -53.91 15.72
N GLY A 219 -21.31 -54.34 14.96
CA GLY A 219 -21.31 -55.63 14.27
C GLY A 219 -22.40 -55.81 13.19
N ASP A 220 -23.13 -54.74 12.86
CA ASP A 220 -24.18 -54.70 11.84
C ASP A 220 -23.63 -54.10 10.52
N PRO A 221 -23.65 -54.86 9.41
CA PRO A 221 -23.23 -54.36 8.09
C PRO A 221 -23.99 -53.11 7.64
N ALA A 222 -25.30 -53.02 7.90
CA ALA A 222 -26.11 -51.89 7.46
C ALA A 222 -25.80 -50.62 8.26
N PHE A 223 -25.54 -50.75 9.56
CA PHE A 223 -25.06 -49.65 10.39
C PHE A 223 -23.64 -49.21 10.00
N THR A 224 -22.76 -50.17 9.69
CA THR A 224 -21.38 -49.89 9.26
C THR A 224 -21.36 -49.05 7.99
N ASP A 225 -22.18 -49.41 6.98
CA ASP A 225 -22.27 -48.67 5.72
C ASP A 225 -22.75 -47.22 5.93
N ARG A 226 -23.78 -47.02 6.77
CA ARG A 226 -24.24 -45.67 7.15
C ARG A 226 -23.18 -44.86 7.88
N ALA A 227 -22.44 -45.47 8.79
CA ALA A 227 -21.38 -44.79 9.53
C ALA A 227 -20.21 -44.38 8.62
N LEU A 228 -19.84 -45.22 7.65
CA LEU A 228 -18.84 -44.89 6.63
C LEU A 228 -19.29 -43.73 5.74
N GLY A 229 -20.56 -43.73 5.30
CA GLY A 229 -21.13 -42.59 4.55
C GLY A 229 -21.10 -41.28 5.36
N ALA A 230 -21.46 -41.33 6.65
CA ALA A 230 -21.39 -40.15 7.53
C ALA A 230 -19.95 -39.62 7.72
N ILE A 231 -18.96 -40.52 7.78
CA ILE A 231 -17.54 -40.15 7.84
C ILE A 231 -17.10 -39.48 6.54
N GLU A 232 -17.48 -40.04 5.38
CA GLU A 232 -17.17 -39.47 4.07
C GLU A 232 -17.77 -38.07 3.91
N ASP A 233 -19.05 -37.89 4.24
CA ASP A 233 -19.74 -36.61 4.18
C ASP A 233 -19.07 -35.56 5.10
N THR A 234 -18.73 -35.97 6.32
CA THR A 234 -18.07 -35.09 7.30
C THR A 234 -16.67 -34.70 6.84
N GLY A 235 -15.92 -35.64 6.26
CA GLY A 235 -14.59 -35.39 5.70
C GLY A 235 -14.62 -34.46 4.49
N ARG A 236 -15.59 -34.66 3.58
CA ARG A 236 -15.78 -33.80 2.41
C ARG A 236 -16.17 -32.38 2.83
N ALA A 237 -17.09 -32.22 3.78
CA ALA A 237 -17.46 -30.92 4.31
C ALA A 237 -16.29 -30.19 4.99
N ALA A 238 -15.43 -30.89 5.74
CA ALA A 238 -14.26 -30.29 6.39
C ALA A 238 -13.19 -29.82 5.37
N LEU A 239 -12.96 -30.60 4.30
CA LEU A 239 -12.05 -30.21 3.21
C LEU A 239 -12.55 -28.95 2.49
N GLU A 240 -13.85 -28.87 2.21
CA GLU A 240 -14.46 -27.69 1.60
C GLU A 240 -14.35 -26.43 2.49
N ASP A 241 -14.52 -26.60 3.80
CA ASP A 241 -14.33 -25.51 4.77
C ASP A 241 -12.87 -25.03 4.81
N LEU A 242 -11.90 -25.95 4.75
CA LEU A 242 -10.48 -25.63 4.66
C LEU A 242 -10.14 -24.90 3.36
N GLU A 243 -10.63 -25.39 2.21
CA GLU A 243 -10.42 -24.74 0.91
C GLU A 243 -11.00 -23.34 0.85
N ARG A 244 -12.16 -23.11 1.47
CA ARG A 244 -12.79 -21.78 1.59
C ARG A 244 -11.90 -20.81 2.35
N VAL A 245 -11.41 -21.21 3.52
CA VAL A 245 -10.55 -20.37 4.36
C VAL A 245 -9.20 -20.10 3.69
N LEU A 246 -8.62 -21.12 3.04
CA LEU A 246 -7.40 -20.95 2.25
C LEU A 246 -7.62 -20.07 1.01
N GLY A 247 -8.82 -20.08 0.43
CA GLY A 247 -9.24 -19.17 -0.63
C GLY A 247 -9.22 -17.71 -0.19
N VAL A 248 -9.74 -17.42 1.01
CA VAL A 248 -9.71 -16.08 1.63
C VAL A 248 -8.29 -15.63 1.95
N LEU A 249 -7.41 -16.54 2.39
CA LEU A 249 -6.00 -16.24 2.67
C LEU A 249 -5.14 -16.09 1.41
N ARG A 250 -5.56 -16.65 0.27
CA ARG A 250 -4.83 -16.57 -1.01
C ARG A 250 -5.04 -15.27 -1.76
N GLU A 251 -5.91 -14.37 -1.31
CA GLU A 251 -5.95 -12.98 -1.79
C GLU A 251 -4.89 -12.15 -1.06
N PRO A 252 -3.68 -11.95 -1.63
CA PRO A 252 -2.64 -11.21 -0.95
C PRO A 252 -2.95 -9.72 -1.13
N GLY A 253 -3.16 -9.01 -0.03
CA GLY A 253 -2.71 -7.63 0.14
C GLY A 253 -3.04 -6.63 -0.98
N ARG A 254 -4.17 -6.73 -1.67
CA ARG A 254 -4.63 -5.64 -2.53
C ARG A 254 -5.09 -4.50 -1.63
N PRO A 255 -4.53 -3.28 -1.76
CA PRO A 255 -5.04 -2.11 -1.06
C PRO A 255 -6.55 -2.00 -1.32
N ALA A 256 -7.31 -1.38 -0.43
CA ALA A 256 -8.77 -1.26 -0.58
C ALA A 256 -9.22 -0.67 -1.95
N SER A 257 -8.30 0.01 -2.65
CA SER A 257 -8.43 0.53 -4.02
C SER A 257 -8.27 -0.49 -5.16
N GLY A 258 -7.86 -1.72 -4.88
CA GLY A 258 -7.67 -2.80 -5.88
C GLY A 258 -8.59 -4.01 -5.70
N ARG A 259 -9.49 -3.97 -4.71
CA ARG A 259 -10.51 -5.01 -4.52
C ARG A 259 -11.62 -4.80 -5.55
N PRO A 260 -12.09 -5.87 -6.23
CA PRO A 260 -13.17 -5.75 -7.21
C PRO A 260 -14.42 -5.11 -6.61
N THR A 261 -15.10 -4.29 -7.41
CA THR A 261 -16.33 -3.59 -7.03
C THR A 261 -17.45 -3.96 -8.00
N LEU A 262 -18.71 -3.58 -7.71
CA LEU A 262 -19.83 -3.91 -8.61
C LEU A 262 -19.70 -3.32 -10.02
N THR A 263 -18.85 -2.31 -10.23
CA THR A 263 -18.53 -1.83 -11.60
C THR A 263 -17.76 -2.88 -12.42
N GLU A 264 -17.22 -3.92 -11.78
CA GLU A 264 -16.59 -5.08 -12.41
C GLU A 264 -17.51 -6.31 -12.47
N ALA A 265 -18.81 -6.16 -12.19
CA ALA A 265 -19.76 -7.28 -12.15
C ALA A 265 -19.87 -8.04 -13.49
N ASP A 266 -19.68 -7.36 -14.63
CA ASP A 266 -19.71 -8.01 -15.95
C ASP A 266 -18.71 -9.16 -16.07
N ARG A 267 -17.52 -9.02 -15.46
CA ARG A 267 -16.51 -10.09 -15.46
C ARG A 267 -16.98 -11.32 -14.70
N LEU A 268 -17.71 -11.13 -13.60
CA LEU A 268 -18.31 -12.22 -12.82
C LEU A 268 -19.39 -12.94 -13.62
N LEU A 269 -20.26 -12.16 -14.28
CA LEU A 269 -21.35 -12.69 -15.10
C LEU A 269 -20.79 -13.49 -16.29
N ASP A 270 -19.78 -12.97 -16.97
CA ASP A 270 -19.09 -13.66 -18.06
C ASP A 270 -18.40 -14.94 -17.59
N SER A 271 -17.74 -14.90 -16.41
CA SER A 271 -17.14 -16.09 -15.81
C SER A 271 -18.18 -17.15 -15.46
N ALA A 272 -19.36 -16.76 -14.98
CA ALA A 272 -20.44 -17.68 -14.69
C ALA A 272 -21.03 -18.30 -15.98
N ARG A 273 -21.18 -17.50 -17.05
CA ARG A 273 -21.59 -17.98 -18.38
C ARG A 273 -20.60 -19.00 -18.95
N ALA A 274 -19.30 -18.69 -18.87
CA ALA A 274 -18.24 -19.61 -19.31
C ALA A 274 -18.22 -20.92 -18.50
N SER A 275 -18.71 -20.87 -17.25
CA SER A 275 -18.83 -22.02 -16.36
C SER A 275 -20.14 -22.81 -16.54
N GLY A 276 -20.96 -22.44 -17.54
CA GLY A 276 -22.16 -23.18 -17.96
C GLY A 276 -23.50 -22.66 -17.42
N ALA A 277 -23.53 -21.56 -16.66
CA ALA A 277 -24.79 -20.94 -16.26
C ALA A 277 -25.39 -20.10 -17.40
N ALA A 278 -26.70 -20.23 -17.66
CA ALA A 278 -27.41 -19.37 -18.60
C ALA A 278 -27.82 -18.07 -17.90
N VAL A 279 -26.87 -17.12 -17.79
CA VAL A 279 -27.05 -15.88 -17.02
C VAL A 279 -27.69 -14.75 -17.84
N ASP A 280 -28.91 -14.39 -17.45
CA ASP A 280 -29.62 -13.18 -17.86
C ASP A 280 -29.43 -12.10 -16.79
N ALA A 281 -28.86 -10.96 -17.16
CA ALA A 281 -28.44 -9.93 -16.21
C ALA A 281 -28.94 -8.54 -16.61
N GLU A 282 -29.55 -7.84 -15.65
CA GLU A 282 -30.05 -6.49 -15.79
C GLU A 282 -29.39 -5.58 -14.74
N VAL A 283 -28.75 -4.50 -15.19
CA VAL A 283 -28.11 -3.51 -14.33
C VAL A 283 -28.73 -2.14 -14.60
N THR A 284 -29.30 -1.53 -13.57
CA THR A 284 -30.05 -0.27 -13.68
C THR A 284 -29.57 0.74 -12.65
N GLY A 285 -29.29 1.97 -13.08
CA GLY A 285 -28.81 3.06 -12.24
C GLY A 285 -27.28 3.17 -12.16
N PRO A 286 -26.75 4.23 -11.52
CA PRO A 286 -25.32 4.57 -11.59
C PRO A 286 -24.47 3.84 -10.53
N LEU A 287 -23.92 2.67 -10.87
CA LEU A 287 -23.08 1.87 -9.97
C LEU A 287 -21.81 2.61 -9.49
N GLU A 288 -21.32 3.58 -10.25
CA GLU A 288 -20.14 4.39 -9.93
C GLU A 288 -20.38 5.31 -8.72
N THR A 289 -21.65 5.59 -8.40
CA THR A 289 -22.05 6.42 -7.26
C THR A 289 -22.18 5.64 -5.96
N VAL A 290 -22.12 4.30 -6.02
CA VAL A 290 -22.24 3.42 -4.85
C VAL A 290 -20.98 3.57 -3.98
N PRO A 291 -21.12 3.79 -2.66
CA PRO A 291 -19.98 3.88 -1.75
C PRO A 291 -19.09 2.63 -1.83
N GLY A 292 -17.76 2.83 -1.83
CA GLY A 292 -16.79 1.75 -1.99
C GLY A 292 -17.02 0.51 -1.11
N PRO A 293 -17.34 0.63 0.19
CA PRO A 293 -17.67 -0.52 1.03
C PRO A 293 -18.88 -1.31 0.52
N VAL A 294 -19.98 -0.61 0.18
CA VAL A 294 -21.22 -1.22 -0.32
C VAL A 294 -20.99 -1.91 -1.66
N SER A 295 -20.25 -1.26 -2.56
CA SER A 295 -19.93 -1.81 -3.88
C SER A 295 -19.05 -3.07 -3.81
N ARG A 296 -18.09 -3.13 -2.89
CA ARG A 296 -17.26 -4.33 -2.68
C ARG A 296 -18.05 -5.48 -2.06
N GLU A 297 -18.91 -5.20 -1.08
CA GLU A 297 -19.75 -6.25 -0.49
C GLU A 297 -20.81 -6.75 -1.46
N GLY A 298 -21.41 -5.86 -2.26
CA GLY A 298 -22.32 -6.24 -3.33
C GLY A 298 -21.66 -7.18 -4.35
N TYR A 299 -20.41 -6.88 -4.75
CA TYR A 299 -19.63 -7.77 -5.62
C TYR A 299 -19.42 -9.16 -4.99
N ARG A 300 -19.03 -9.21 -3.71
CA ARG A 300 -18.83 -10.48 -3.00
C ARG A 300 -20.12 -11.28 -2.82
N ILE A 301 -21.24 -10.62 -2.58
CA ILE A 301 -22.55 -11.27 -2.47
C ILE A 301 -22.97 -11.84 -3.83
N LEU A 302 -22.79 -11.09 -4.92
CA LEU A 302 -23.05 -11.57 -6.27
C LEU A 302 -22.20 -12.80 -6.59
N GLN A 303 -20.90 -12.74 -6.31
CA GLN A 303 -19.97 -13.85 -6.48
C GLN A 303 -20.43 -15.11 -5.72
N GLU A 304 -20.65 -14.98 -4.41
CA GLU A 304 -21.11 -16.08 -3.57
C GLU A 304 -22.43 -16.67 -4.08
N SER A 305 -23.35 -15.82 -4.55
CA SER A 305 -24.64 -16.25 -5.08
C SER A 305 -24.48 -17.05 -6.38
N LEU A 306 -23.69 -16.56 -7.34
CA LEU A 306 -23.42 -17.25 -8.60
C LEU A 306 -22.68 -18.58 -8.38
N THR A 307 -21.71 -18.59 -7.46
CA THR A 307 -21.01 -19.83 -7.07
C THR A 307 -21.97 -20.84 -6.46
N ASN A 308 -22.88 -20.40 -5.58
CA ASN A 308 -23.89 -21.30 -4.99
C ASN A 308 -24.83 -21.88 -6.06
N VAL A 309 -25.25 -21.09 -7.06
CA VAL A 309 -26.07 -21.59 -8.17
C VAL A 309 -25.32 -22.65 -8.98
N LEU A 310 -24.09 -22.35 -9.42
CA LEU A 310 -23.26 -23.30 -10.18
C LEU A 310 -23.01 -24.61 -9.41
N ARG A 311 -22.84 -24.50 -8.09
CA ARG A 311 -22.56 -25.64 -7.21
C ARG A 311 -23.77 -26.51 -6.93
N HIS A 312 -24.93 -25.90 -6.70
CA HIS A 312 -26.11 -26.61 -6.19
C HIS A 312 -27.18 -26.86 -7.26
N ALA A 313 -27.28 -26.01 -8.28
CA ALA A 313 -28.28 -26.11 -9.34
C ALA A 313 -27.68 -26.48 -10.71
N GLY A 314 -26.37 -26.27 -10.91
CA GLY A 314 -25.67 -26.56 -12.16
C GLY A 314 -25.95 -25.52 -13.25
N GLY A 315 -25.96 -25.94 -14.52
CA GLY A 315 -26.16 -25.08 -15.70
C GLY A 315 -27.61 -24.65 -15.93
N VAL A 316 -28.26 -24.10 -14.92
CA VAL A 316 -29.64 -23.59 -15.00
C VAL A 316 -29.69 -22.13 -15.48
N PRO A 317 -30.86 -21.66 -15.95
CA PRO A 317 -31.10 -20.23 -16.15
C PRO A 317 -30.94 -19.46 -14.84
N VAL A 318 -30.16 -18.39 -14.85
CA VAL A 318 -29.92 -17.53 -13.69
C VAL A 318 -30.31 -16.10 -14.06
N ARG A 319 -31.20 -15.50 -13.29
CA ARG A 319 -31.59 -14.10 -13.44
C ARG A 319 -30.87 -13.26 -12.39
N VAL A 320 -30.10 -12.28 -12.82
CA VAL A 320 -29.38 -11.34 -11.96
C VAL A 320 -29.95 -9.94 -12.19
N ARG A 321 -30.37 -9.27 -11.12
CA ARG A 321 -30.74 -7.85 -11.16
C ARG A 321 -29.92 -7.04 -10.19
N ILE A 322 -29.36 -5.94 -10.66
CA ILE A 322 -28.60 -4.98 -9.86
C ILE A 322 -29.22 -3.61 -10.10
N ALA A 323 -29.83 -3.01 -9.07
CA ALA A 323 -30.52 -1.74 -9.20
C ALA A 323 -30.01 -0.74 -8.16
N VAL A 324 -29.66 0.47 -8.61
CA VAL A 324 -29.36 1.61 -7.75
C VAL A 324 -30.51 2.60 -7.86
N ASP A 325 -31.34 2.67 -6.82
CA ASP A 325 -32.50 3.55 -6.77
C ASP A 325 -32.80 4.02 -5.33
N GLY A 326 -33.37 5.22 -5.19
CA GLY A 326 -33.89 5.72 -3.91
C GLY A 326 -32.87 5.86 -2.78
N GLY A 327 -31.56 5.87 -3.08
CA GLY A 327 -30.50 5.85 -2.07
C GLY A 327 -30.20 4.46 -1.50
N SER A 328 -30.54 3.41 -2.25
CA SER A 328 -30.26 2.01 -1.92
C SER A 328 -29.71 1.25 -3.13
N LEU A 329 -28.96 0.19 -2.87
CA LEU A 329 -28.54 -0.82 -3.83
C LEU A 329 -29.35 -2.09 -3.59
N GLY A 330 -30.16 -2.48 -4.57
CA GLY A 330 -30.83 -3.77 -4.63
C GLY A 330 -30.03 -4.76 -5.48
N LEU A 331 -29.79 -5.95 -4.95
CA LEU A 331 -29.16 -7.06 -5.65
C LEU A 331 -30.06 -8.30 -5.52
N GLU A 332 -30.47 -8.87 -6.65
CA GLU A 332 -31.29 -10.07 -6.72
C GLU A 332 -30.62 -11.11 -7.63
N VAL A 333 -30.50 -12.34 -7.14
CA VAL A 333 -30.07 -13.50 -7.92
C VAL A 333 -31.14 -14.59 -7.75
N ARG A 334 -31.72 -15.01 -8.87
CA ARG A 334 -32.77 -16.04 -8.93
C ARG A 334 -32.36 -17.19 -9.85
N SER A 335 -32.61 -18.42 -9.42
CA SER A 335 -32.39 -19.63 -10.21
C SER A 335 -33.47 -20.68 -9.92
N PRO A 336 -33.89 -21.51 -10.89
CA PRO A 336 -34.84 -22.59 -10.65
C PRO A 336 -34.41 -23.52 -9.51
N LEU A 337 -35.39 -23.94 -8.69
CA LEU A 337 -35.15 -24.84 -7.56
C LEU A 337 -35.30 -26.31 -8.02
N ASN A 338 -34.17 -26.99 -8.22
CA ASN A 338 -34.14 -28.38 -8.69
C ASN A 338 -34.03 -29.35 -7.50
N GLY A 339 -35.12 -29.60 -6.76
CA GLY A 339 -35.17 -30.65 -5.73
C GLY A 339 -35.55 -30.17 -4.32
N GLU A 340 -35.27 -31.00 -3.31
CA GLU A 340 -35.66 -30.76 -1.91
C GLU A 340 -34.89 -29.57 -1.30
N VAL A 341 -35.62 -28.66 -0.64
CA VAL A 341 -35.04 -27.49 0.05
C VAL A 341 -34.21 -27.98 1.25
N PRO A 342 -32.90 -27.72 1.29
CA PRO A 342 -32.10 -28.06 2.47
C PRO A 342 -32.66 -27.32 3.69
N GLY A 343 -32.83 -28.03 4.81
CA GLY A 343 -33.38 -27.46 6.04
C GLY A 343 -32.62 -26.22 6.55
N PRO A 344 -33.26 -25.37 7.39
CA PRO A 344 -32.66 -24.14 7.87
C PRO A 344 -31.38 -24.43 8.68
N GLY A 345 -30.21 -24.14 8.12
CA GLY A 345 -28.94 -24.21 8.85
C GLY A 345 -27.73 -24.80 8.12
N ARG A 346 -27.88 -25.41 6.93
CA ARG A 346 -26.73 -25.98 6.19
C ARG A 346 -26.24 -25.05 5.08
N GLY A 347 -25.37 -24.10 5.44
CA GLY A 347 -24.63 -23.29 4.47
C GLY A 347 -24.03 -22.03 5.10
N SER A 348 -22.73 -22.07 5.40
CA SER A 348 -21.98 -20.92 5.92
C SER A 348 -22.06 -19.69 4.99
N GLY A 349 -22.16 -19.91 3.68
CA GLY A 349 -22.31 -18.86 2.66
C GLY A 349 -23.57 -18.00 2.83
N LEU A 350 -24.74 -18.63 3.04
CA LEU A 350 -26.02 -17.94 3.20
C LEU A 350 -26.12 -17.18 4.54
N ARG A 351 -25.47 -17.69 5.59
CA ARG A 351 -25.32 -16.95 6.86
C ARG A 351 -24.43 -15.73 6.66
N GLY A 352 -23.29 -15.90 5.98
CA GLY A 352 -22.35 -14.82 5.68
C GLY A 352 -22.99 -13.69 4.85
N ILE A 353 -23.85 -14.00 3.87
CA ILE A 353 -24.59 -12.98 3.11
C ILE A 353 -25.46 -12.12 4.04
N ARG A 354 -26.17 -12.74 4.98
CA ARG A 354 -27.03 -12.03 5.95
C ARG A 354 -26.24 -11.16 6.92
N GLU A 355 -25.16 -11.70 7.48
CA GLU A 355 -24.29 -10.97 8.40
C GLU A 355 -23.63 -9.76 7.71
N ARG A 356 -23.10 -9.92 6.49
CA ARG A 356 -22.47 -8.84 5.73
C ARG A 356 -23.46 -7.73 5.34
N ALA A 357 -24.68 -8.10 4.93
CA ALA A 357 -25.73 -7.11 4.66
C ALA A 357 -26.10 -6.31 5.92
N ALA A 358 -26.22 -6.99 7.07
CA ALA A 358 -26.54 -6.34 8.34
C ALA A 358 -25.44 -5.37 8.81
N LEU A 359 -24.16 -5.71 8.60
CA LEU A 359 -23.03 -4.82 8.91
C LEU A 359 -23.05 -3.49 8.15
N LEU A 360 -23.67 -3.48 6.97
CA LEU A 360 -23.86 -2.28 6.15
C LEU A 360 -25.22 -1.61 6.39
N GLY A 361 -25.95 -1.99 7.44
CA GLY A 361 -27.29 -1.46 7.73
C GLY A 361 -28.38 -1.94 6.76
N GLY A 362 -28.06 -2.91 5.91
CA GLY A 362 -28.97 -3.50 4.94
C GLY A 362 -29.67 -4.76 5.44
N ARG A 363 -30.38 -5.41 4.52
CA ARG A 363 -31.09 -6.67 4.77
C ARG A 363 -30.84 -7.65 3.65
N ALA A 364 -30.78 -8.94 3.99
CA ALA A 364 -30.71 -10.01 3.01
C ALA A 364 -31.77 -11.07 3.30
N ARG A 365 -32.42 -11.55 2.24
CA ARG A 365 -33.34 -12.69 2.24
C ARG A 365 -32.77 -13.75 1.31
N THR A 366 -32.71 -14.98 1.81
CA THR A 366 -32.20 -16.13 1.05
C THR A 366 -33.15 -17.30 1.26
N GLY A 367 -33.65 -17.90 0.19
CA GLY A 367 -34.52 -19.06 0.30
C GLY A 367 -35.35 -19.32 -0.95
N PRO A 368 -36.20 -20.37 -0.91
CA PRO A 368 -37.17 -20.64 -1.96
C PRO A 368 -38.23 -19.54 -2.04
N ASP A 369 -38.55 -19.09 -3.24
CA ASP A 369 -39.55 -18.08 -3.55
C ASP A 369 -40.16 -18.36 -4.94
N GLU A 370 -41.47 -18.58 -5.00
CA GLU A 370 -42.22 -18.86 -6.25
C GLU A 370 -41.63 -19.98 -7.15
N GLY A 371 -40.99 -20.99 -6.56
CA GLY A 371 -40.37 -22.10 -7.29
C GLY A 371 -38.91 -21.86 -7.72
N ASP A 372 -38.37 -20.67 -7.48
CA ASP A 372 -36.96 -20.34 -7.64
C ASP A 372 -36.26 -20.33 -6.26
N TRP A 373 -34.95 -20.54 -6.25
CA TRP A 373 -34.09 -20.08 -5.16
C TRP A 373 -33.77 -18.59 -5.38
N GLN A 374 -34.04 -17.76 -4.37
CA GLN A 374 -33.79 -16.33 -4.41
C GLN A 374 -32.75 -15.94 -3.36
N VAL A 375 -31.77 -15.14 -3.79
CA VAL A 375 -30.93 -14.29 -2.93
C VAL A 375 -31.28 -12.85 -3.23
N ARG A 376 -31.88 -12.14 -2.27
CA ARG A 376 -32.25 -10.74 -2.39
C ARG A 376 -31.58 -9.93 -1.29
N VAL A 377 -30.86 -8.88 -1.66
CA VAL A 377 -30.13 -8.01 -0.75
C VAL A 377 -30.45 -6.56 -1.05
N ASP A 378 -30.80 -5.81 -0.01
CA ASP A 378 -31.07 -4.38 -0.06
C ASP A 378 -30.08 -3.66 0.87
N LEU A 379 -29.19 -2.84 0.32
CA LEU A 379 -28.13 -2.12 1.05
C LEU A 379 -28.36 -0.60 0.97
N PRO A 380 -28.39 0.14 2.10
CA PRO A 380 -28.48 1.60 2.08
C PRO A 380 -27.17 2.24 1.56
N LEU A 381 -27.29 3.39 0.89
CA LEU A 381 -26.14 4.16 0.38
C LEU A 381 -25.75 5.36 1.26
N ARG A 382 -26.41 5.55 2.40
CA ARG A 382 -26.20 6.68 3.33
C ARG A 382 -25.52 6.26 4.62
#